data_AF-A0A962ZF52-F1
#
_entry.id   AF-A0A962ZF52-F1
#
_cell.length_a   1.000
_cell.length_b   1.000
_cell.length_c   1.000
_cell.angle_alpha   90.00
_cell.angle_beta   90.00
_cell.angle_gamma   90.00
#
_symmetry.space_group_name_H-M   'P 1'
#
loop_
_entity.id
_entity.type
_entity.pdbx_description
1 polymer ?
#
loop_
_entity_poly.entity_id
_entity_poly.type
_entity_poly.pdbx_seq_one_letter_code
_entity_poly.pdbx_strand_id
1 'polypeptide(L)'
;MTTSLTSARARSSSLQSWRDAELDQLFATLDAGEAPTGTLRGRLFALVGTNWLPRTFNSLLFRLLALPINPWRGKHFDGAQGSNRWLALSGPSFGHYDCSIKTRDGHALHWLDYNVARNPAWLRGVRGEARQLQDGLWLCRMRWQSDAGLATLLWFTLEATDA
;
A
#
# COMPACT_ATOMS: atom_id res chain seq x y z
N MET A 1 -0.60 -36.99 1.90
CA MET A 1 -1.78 -36.15 1.58
C MET A 1 -1.64 -34.88 2.40
N THR A 2 -1.11 -33.82 1.79
CA THR A 2 -0.84 -32.54 2.46
C THR A 2 -1.96 -31.61 2.05
N THR A 3 -2.86 -31.32 2.99
CA THR A 3 -4.05 -30.51 2.79
C THR A 3 -3.66 -29.10 2.38
N SER A 4 -3.87 -28.79 1.11
CA SER A 4 -3.73 -27.45 0.53
C SER A 4 -4.80 -26.55 1.13
N LEU A 5 -4.44 -25.76 2.12
CA LEU A 5 -5.30 -24.75 2.73
C LEU A 5 -4.90 -23.39 2.18
N THR A 6 -5.91 -22.65 1.72
CA THR A 6 -5.89 -21.20 1.43
C THR A 6 -5.55 -20.75 0.00
N SER A 7 -6.16 -21.37 -1.02
CA SER A 7 -6.42 -20.66 -2.28
C SER A 7 -7.92 -20.41 -2.47
N ALA A 8 -8.55 -19.83 -1.46
CA ALA A 8 -9.83 -19.15 -1.65
C ALA A 8 -9.50 -17.75 -2.17
N ARG A 9 -9.78 -17.52 -3.46
CA ARG A 9 -9.74 -16.21 -4.15
C ARG A 9 -10.21 -15.10 -3.20
N ALA A 10 -9.27 -14.43 -2.54
CA ALA A 10 -9.58 -13.27 -1.71
C ALA A 10 -9.97 -12.16 -2.67
N ARG A 11 -11.27 -11.98 -2.90
CA ARG A 11 -11.76 -10.84 -3.68
C ARG A 11 -11.48 -9.57 -2.88
N SER A 12 -11.19 -8.45 -3.55
CA SER A 12 -10.94 -7.17 -2.91
C SER A 12 -12.03 -6.75 -1.89
N SER A 13 -13.28 -7.25 -2.05
CA SER A 13 -14.37 -7.04 -1.10
C SER A 13 -14.25 -7.84 0.21
N SER A 14 -13.71 -9.07 0.19
CA SER A 14 -13.61 -9.90 1.41
C SER A 14 -12.47 -9.46 2.33
N LEU A 15 -11.42 -8.85 1.78
CA LEU A 15 -10.28 -8.33 2.56
C LEU A 15 -10.68 -7.16 3.49
N GLN A 16 -11.81 -6.51 3.24
CA GLN A 16 -12.20 -5.32 3.99
C GLN A 16 -12.65 -5.60 5.41
N SER A 17 -13.03 -6.85 5.70
CA SER A 17 -13.42 -7.27 7.05
C SER A 17 -12.25 -7.89 7.83
N TRP A 18 -11.05 -7.99 7.25
CA TRP A 18 -9.91 -8.67 7.85
C TRP A 18 -9.18 -7.75 8.82
N ARG A 19 -8.69 -8.32 9.92
CA ARG A 19 -7.86 -7.63 10.91
C ARG A 19 -6.42 -7.51 10.40
N ASP A 20 -5.68 -6.56 10.97
CA ASP A 20 -4.27 -6.32 10.65
C ASP A 20 -3.42 -7.60 10.67
N ALA A 21 -3.56 -8.42 11.73
CA ALA A 21 -2.81 -9.67 11.86
C ALA A 21 -3.13 -10.70 10.75
N GLU A 22 -4.37 -10.76 10.28
CA GLU A 22 -4.78 -11.68 9.21
C GLU A 22 -4.22 -11.21 7.86
N LEU A 23 -4.18 -9.89 7.64
CA LEU A 23 -3.57 -9.29 6.46
C LEU A 23 -2.05 -9.43 6.47
N ASP A 24 -1.41 -9.31 7.63
CA ASP A 24 0.03 -9.52 7.78
C ASP A 24 0.43 -10.97 7.48
N GLN A 25 -0.33 -11.94 8.01
CA GLN A 25 -0.14 -13.36 7.71
C GLN A 25 -0.30 -13.66 6.21
N LEU A 26 -1.36 -13.15 5.58
CA LEU A 26 -1.54 -13.30 4.13
C LEU A 26 -0.41 -12.64 3.35
N PHE A 27 -0.04 -11.40 3.70
CA PHE A 27 1.00 -10.67 3.00
C PHE A 27 2.35 -11.39 3.06
N ALA A 28 2.67 -12.01 4.21
CA ALA A 28 3.90 -12.76 4.42
C ALA A 28 4.07 -13.93 3.44
N THR A 29 2.96 -14.53 2.96
CA THR A 29 2.99 -15.67 2.02
C THR A 29 3.08 -15.27 0.54
N LEU A 30 2.92 -13.98 0.21
CA LEU A 30 2.93 -13.50 -1.17
C LEU A 30 4.35 -13.12 -1.62
N ASP A 31 4.57 -13.14 -2.93
CA ASP A 31 5.78 -12.59 -3.57
C ASP A 31 5.46 -11.29 -4.34
N ALA A 32 6.51 -10.59 -4.78
CA ALA A 32 6.36 -9.32 -5.51
C ALA A 32 5.49 -9.48 -6.76
N GLY A 33 5.66 -10.61 -7.47
CA GLY A 33 5.01 -10.85 -8.75
C GLY A 33 5.41 -9.83 -9.81
N GLU A 34 4.52 -9.58 -10.76
CA GLU A 34 4.73 -8.58 -11.80
C GLU A 34 4.81 -7.17 -11.22
N ALA A 35 5.64 -6.32 -11.84
CA ALA A 35 5.76 -4.92 -11.48
C ALA A 35 4.45 -4.18 -11.80
N PRO A 36 3.88 -3.44 -10.84
CA PRO A 36 2.76 -2.55 -11.14
C PRO A 36 3.17 -1.50 -12.18
N THR A 37 2.38 -1.36 -13.25
CA THR A 37 2.64 -0.39 -14.33
C THR A 37 1.41 0.43 -14.66
N GLY A 38 1.60 1.71 -14.98
CA GLY A 38 0.50 2.60 -15.36
C GLY A 38 -0.31 3.08 -14.16
N THR A 39 -1.56 3.47 -14.41
CA THR A 39 -2.47 3.97 -13.35
C THR A 39 -3.34 2.83 -12.83
N LEU A 40 -3.23 2.55 -11.53
CA LEU A 40 -3.96 1.49 -10.84
C LEU A 40 -4.97 2.11 -9.88
N ARG A 41 -6.15 1.49 -9.78
CA ARG A 41 -7.21 1.89 -8.87
C ARG A 41 -6.91 1.39 -7.47
N GLY A 42 -7.07 2.29 -6.51
CA GLY A 42 -6.84 2.04 -5.10
C GLY A 42 -8.11 1.78 -4.32
N ARG A 43 -8.08 0.82 -3.38
CA ARG A 43 -9.14 0.63 -2.37
C ARG A 43 -8.53 0.46 -0.98
N LEU A 44 -8.81 1.40 -0.09
CA LEU A 44 -8.37 1.38 1.32
C LEU A 44 -9.37 0.60 2.14
N PHE A 45 -8.90 -0.22 3.10
CA PHE A 45 -9.82 -1.02 3.90
C PHE A 45 -9.40 -1.33 5.34
N ALA A 46 -8.17 -1.04 5.75
CA ALA A 46 -7.82 -1.06 7.17
C ALA A 46 -6.86 0.09 7.51
N LEU A 47 -7.19 0.83 8.57
CA LEU A 47 -6.28 1.77 9.22
C LEU A 47 -5.81 1.08 10.51
N VAL A 48 -4.50 0.84 10.62
CA VAL A 48 -3.93 0.24 11.83
C VAL A 48 -3.78 1.37 12.86
N GLY A 49 -4.28 1.14 14.08
CA GLY A 49 -4.45 2.16 15.11
C GLY A 49 -3.24 3.10 15.23
N THR A 50 -3.50 4.41 15.22
CA THR A 50 -2.48 5.45 15.10
C THR A 50 -1.85 5.88 16.43
N ASN A 51 -2.18 5.21 17.54
CA ASN A 51 -1.80 5.61 18.89
C ASN A 51 -0.27 5.62 19.15
N TRP A 52 0.52 4.94 18.31
CA TRP A 52 1.98 4.90 18.37
C TRP A 52 2.67 5.96 17.48
N LEU A 53 1.93 6.72 16.67
CA LEU A 53 2.51 7.77 15.83
C LEU A 53 2.92 8.99 16.67
N PRO A 54 4.00 9.72 16.30
CA PRO A 54 4.37 10.96 16.96
C PRO A 54 3.18 11.94 17.01
N ARG A 55 2.94 12.64 18.13
CA ARG A 55 1.82 13.59 18.24
C ARG A 55 1.86 14.73 17.23
N THR A 56 3.04 15.04 16.70
CA THR A 56 3.29 16.01 15.62
C THR A 56 2.93 15.47 14.23
N PHE A 57 2.55 14.19 14.12
CA PHE A 57 2.04 13.61 12.89
C PHE A 57 0.69 14.22 12.58
N ASN A 58 0.67 15.11 11.58
CA ASN A 58 -0.51 15.87 11.26
C ASN A 58 -1.56 14.92 10.69
N SER A 59 -2.54 14.62 11.54
CA SER A 59 -3.72 13.79 11.33
C SER A 59 -4.52 14.09 10.06
N LEU A 60 -4.18 15.11 9.28
CA LEU A 60 -4.93 15.53 8.10
C LEU A 60 -4.96 14.45 7.00
N LEU A 61 -3.83 13.83 6.66
CA LEU A 61 -3.81 12.76 5.64
C LEU A 61 -4.61 11.54 6.08
N PHE A 62 -4.40 11.08 7.32
CA PHE A 62 -5.15 9.95 7.88
C PHE A 62 -6.63 10.27 8.07
N ARG A 63 -6.96 11.50 8.47
CA ARG A 63 -8.34 11.98 8.52
C ARG A 63 -8.96 11.98 7.14
N LEU A 64 -8.28 12.51 6.11
CA LEU A 64 -8.76 12.52 4.72
C LEU A 64 -8.93 11.11 4.17
N LEU A 65 -8.03 10.18 4.49
CA LEU A 65 -8.13 8.76 4.13
C LEU A 65 -9.22 8.03 4.93
N ALA A 66 -9.54 8.50 6.13
CA ALA A 66 -10.60 7.99 7.01
C ALA A 66 -11.97 8.66 6.76
N LEU A 67 -12.05 9.68 5.90
CA LEU A 67 -13.33 10.29 5.54
C LEU A 67 -14.18 9.30 4.73
N PRO A 68 -15.52 9.34 4.85
CA PRO A 68 -16.43 8.53 4.03
C PRO A 68 -16.21 8.73 2.52
N ILE A 69 -15.75 9.94 2.15
CA ILE A 69 -15.34 10.31 0.79
C ILE A 69 -13.80 10.37 0.79
N ASN A 70 -13.16 9.22 0.65
CA ASN A 70 -11.71 9.15 0.51
C ASN A 70 -11.28 9.77 -0.83
N PRO A 71 -10.53 10.90 -0.84
CA PRO A 71 -10.11 11.55 -2.08
C PRO A 71 -8.98 10.81 -2.77
N TRP A 72 -8.33 9.86 -2.12
CA TRP A 72 -7.33 9.01 -2.76
C TRP A 72 -8.01 8.01 -3.70
N ARG A 73 -7.52 7.92 -4.94
CA ARG A 73 -8.12 7.06 -5.99
C ARG A 73 -7.22 5.92 -6.42
N GLY A 74 -5.93 5.99 -6.12
CA GLY A 74 -4.99 4.98 -6.53
C GLY A 74 -3.57 5.50 -6.70
N LYS A 75 -2.82 4.82 -7.56
CA LYS A 75 -1.40 5.09 -7.77
C LYS A 75 -1.06 5.03 -9.24
N HIS A 76 -0.01 5.73 -9.62
CA HIS A 76 0.57 5.65 -10.94
C HIS A 76 2.03 5.21 -10.84
N PHE A 77 2.45 4.31 -11.72
CA PHE A 77 3.79 3.74 -11.78
C PHE A 77 4.37 3.96 -13.18
N ASP A 78 5.57 4.52 -13.20
CA ASP A 78 6.37 4.82 -14.40
C ASP A 78 7.73 4.13 -14.25
N GLY A 79 7.70 2.81 -14.13
CA GLY A 79 8.88 1.98 -13.89
C GLY A 79 9.52 2.24 -12.53
N ALA A 80 10.60 3.01 -12.51
CA ALA A 80 11.41 3.28 -11.31
C ALA A 80 10.77 4.31 -10.36
N GLN A 81 9.68 4.96 -10.74
CA GLN A 81 9.02 5.98 -9.93
C GLN A 81 7.51 5.84 -9.95
N GLY A 82 6.84 6.55 -9.03
CA GLY A 82 5.40 6.65 -9.04
C GLY A 82 4.83 7.77 -8.17
N SER A 83 3.51 7.82 -8.10
CA SER A 83 2.76 8.85 -7.37
C SER A 83 1.38 8.39 -6.95
N ASN A 84 0.80 8.98 -5.91
CA ASN A 84 -0.64 8.77 -5.65
C ASN A 84 -1.49 9.67 -6.55
N ARG A 85 -2.63 9.14 -6.97
CA ARG A 85 -3.69 9.85 -7.70
C ARG A 85 -4.80 10.26 -6.74
N TRP A 86 -5.15 11.53 -6.79
CA TRP A 86 -6.15 12.14 -5.91
C TRP A 86 -7.33 12.68 -6.72
N LEU A 87 -8.51 12.70 -6.11
CA LEU A 87 -9.82 13.12 -6.64
C LEU A 87 -10.35 12.24 -7.77
N ALA A 88 -9.55 11.95 -8.80
CA ALA A 88 -9.80 11.05 -9.92
C ALA A 88 -8.53 10.24 -10.27
N LEU A 89 -8.65 9.16 -11.06
CA LEU A 89 -7.48 8.42 -11.55
C LEU A 89 -6.61 9.26 -12.50
N SER A 90 -7.23 10.13 -13.30
CA SER A 90 -6.56 11.16 -14.11
C SER A 90 -6.30 12.47 -13.34
N GLY A 91 -6.60 12.49 -12.04
CA GLY A 91 -6.51 13.68 -11.21
C GLY A 91 -5.08 14.05 -10.80
N PRO A 92 -4.94 15.06 -9.92
CA PRO A 92 -3.65 15.54 -9.46
C PRO A 92 -2.80 14.42 -8.84
N SER A 93 -1.50 14.52 -9.06
CA SER A 93 -0.51 13.64 -8.46
C SER A 93 0.08 14.27 -7.21
N PHE A 94 0.15 13.50 -6.12
CA PHE A 94 0.79 13.91 -4.88
C PHE A 94 1.31 12.69 -4.12
N GLY A 95 2.39 12.87 -3.34
CA GLY A 95 3.03 11.80 -2.59
C GLY A 95 3.74 10.83 -3.53
N HIS A 96 4.93 11.25 -3.94
CA HIS A 96 5.73 10.55 -4.93
C HIS A 96 6.69 9.57 -4.29
N TYR A 97 7.12 8.57 -5.04
CA TYR A 97 7.98 7.53 -4.52
C TYR A 97 8.88 6.96 -5.59
N ASP A 98 10.04 6.47 -5.17
CA ASP A 98 10.90 5.61 -5.99
C ASP A 98 10.52 4.14 -5.77
N CYS A 99 10.60 3.35 -6.83
CA CYS A 99 10.25 1.94 -6.86
C CYS A 99 11.52 1.09 -6.90
N SER A 100 11.56 0.03 -6.10
CA SER A 100 12.63 -0.97 -6.12
C SER A 100 12.09 -2.33 -5.68
N ILE A 101 12.85 -3.39 -5.89
CA ILE A 101 12.55 -4.70 -5.29
C ILE A 101 13.35 -4.87 -4.02
N LYS A 102 12.71 -5.37 -2.97
CA LYS A 102 13.36 -5.81 -1.73
C LYS A 102 12.91 -7.20 -1.35
N THR A 103 13.70 -7.88 -0.53
CA THR A 103 13.33 -9.16 0.09
C THR A 103 13.04 -8.95 1.57
N ARG A 104 11.93 -9.52 2.05
CA ARG A 104 11.55 -9.52 3.47
C ARG A 104 10.82 -10.83 3.79
N ASP A 105 11.17 -11.43 4.92
CA ASP A 105 10.59 -12.71 5.36
C ASP A 105 10.76 -13.82 4.31
N GLY A 106 11.87 -13.80 3.56
CA GLY A 106 12.16 -14.76 2.49
C GLY A 106 11.47 -14.48 1.14
N HIS A 107 10.55 -13.52 1.08
CA HIS A 107 9.76 -13.23 -0.11
C HIS A 107 10.05 -11.84 -0.68
N ALA A 108 10.02 -11.72 -2.01
CA ALA A 108 10.19 -10.44 -2.69
C ALA A 108 8.99 -9.52 -2.46
N LEU A 109 9.20 -8.21 -2.53
CA LEU A 109 8.15 -7.20 -2.55
C LEU A 109 8.58 -5.99 -3.38
N HIS A 110 7.59 -5.29 -3.95
CA HIS A 110 7.78 -3.96 -4.51
C HIS A 110 7.84 -2.95 -3.37
N TRP A 111 8.98 -2.26 -3.25
CA TRP A 111 9.25 -1.25 -2.25
C TRP A 111 9.03 0.15 -2.83
N LEU A 112 8.16 0.93 -2.18
CA LEU A 112 7.83 2.29 -2.57
C LEU A 112 8.43 3.26 -1.56
N ASP A 113 9.49 3.96 -1.91
CA ASP A 113 10.20 4.87 -1.02
C ASP A 113 9.72 6.32 -1.20
N TYR A 114 9.00 6.86 -0.21
CA TYR A 114 8.51 8.24 -0.26
C TYR A 114 9.57 9.27 0.17
N ASN A 115 10.78 8.83 0.53
CA ASN A 115 11.89 9.72 0.86
C ASN A 115 12.52 10.37 -0.38
N VAL A 116 11.70 11.14 -1.08
CA VAL A 116 12.10 11.90 -2.27
C VAL A 116 12.05 13.40 -1.96
N ALA A 117 12.96 14.18 -2.54
CA ALA A 117 13.12 15.60 -2.21
C ALA A 117 11.86 16.45 -2.48
N ARG A 118 11.08 16.11 -3.52
CA ARG A 118 9.80 16.75 -3.86
C ARG A 118 8.70 16.57 -2.81
N ASN A 119 8.80 15.56 -1.94
CA ASN A 119 7.82 15.34 -0.90
C ASN A 119 8.12 16.23 0.31
N PRO A 120 7.07 16.69 1.03
CA PRO A 120 7.26 17.35 2.31
C PRO A 120 7.87 16.40 3.34
N ALA A 121 8.65 16.92 4.29
CA ALA A 121 9.43 16.13 5.24
C ALA A 121 8.61 15.08 6.01
N TRP A 122 7.37 15.41 6.39
CA TRP A 122 6.48 14.50 7.10
C TRP A 122 6.10 13.25 6.30
N LEU A 123 6.16 13.31 4.96
CA LEU A 123 5.85 12.17 4.09
C LEU A 123 7.08 11.29 3.82
N ARG A 124 8.29 11.83 4.03
CA ARG A 124 9.54 11.13 3.71
C ARG A 124 9.85 9.94 4.62
N GLY A 125 9.17 9.80 5.76
CA GLY A 125 9.25 8.59 6.59
C GLY A 125 8.32 7.46 6.14
N VAL A 126 7.48 7.69 5.13
CA VAL A 126 6.54 6.68 4.65
C VAL A 126 7.21 5.69 3.69
N ARG A 127 6.87 4.41 3.80
CA ARG A 127 7.27 3.34 2.90
C ARG A 127 6.04 2.56 2.47
N GLY A 128 5.93 2.25 1.18
CA GLY A 128 4.93 1.33 0.67
C GLY A 128 5.56 -0.03 0.42
N GLU A 129 4.79 -1.08 0.65
CA GLU A 129 5.11 -2.44 0.25
C GLU A 129 3.94 -2.97 -0.56
N ALA A 130 4.23 -3.62 -1.70
CA ALA A 130 3.22 -4.28 -2.53
C ALA A 130 3.69 -5.68 -2.92
N ARG A 131 2.77 -6.64 -2.84
CA ARG A 131 2.93 -8.02 -3.27
C ARG A 131 1.72 -8.44 -4.10
N GLN A 132 1.95 -9.28 -5.09
CA GLN A 132 0.88 -9.68 -6.01
C GLN A 132 -0.03 -10.68 -5.31
N LEU A 133 -1.33 -10.36 -5.26
CA LEU A 133 -2.35 -11.23 -4.68
C LEU A 133 -2.94 -12.16 -5.75
N GLN A 134 -3.11 -11.64 -6.97
CA GLN A 134 -3.48 -12.36 -8.18
C GLN A 134 -3.13 -11.48 -9.40
N ASP A 135 -3.31 -12.00 -10.61
CA ASP A 135 -3.11 -11.22 -11.84
C ASP A 135 -3.90 -9.91 -11.80
N GLY A 136 -3.20 -8.79 -12.06
CA GLY A 136 -3.77 -7.45 -12.03
C GLY A 136 -4.18 -6.91 -10.65
N LEU A 137 -3.90 -7.61 -9.53
CA LEU A 137 -4.27 -7.17 -8.18
C LEU A 137 -3.13 -7.34 -7.18
N TRP A 138 -2.77 -6.26 -6.51
CA TRP A 138 -1.73 -6.24 -5.48
C TRP A 138 -2.32 -5.93 -4.11
N LEU A 139 -1.92 -6.71 -3.10
CA LEU A 139 -2.12 -6.37 -1.70
C LEU A 139 -0.98 -5.45 -1.29
N CYS A 140 -1.31 -4.33 -0.64
CA CYS A 140 -0.35 -3.31 -0.30
C CYS A 140 -0.53 -2.84 1.14
N ARG A 141 0.57 -2.40 1.74
CA ARG A 141 0.57 -1.67 3.01
C ARG A 141 1.44 -0.43 2.94
N MET A 142 1.03 0.59 3.68
CA MET A 142 1.90 1.72 3.99
C MET A 142 2.47 1.51 5.39
N ARG A 143 3.74 1.86 5.56
CA ARG A 143 4.46 1.77 6.82
C ARG A 143 5.16 3.08 7.12
N TRP A 144 5.31 3.37 8.41
CA TRP A 144 6.15 4.45 8.89
C TRP A 144 7.50 3.89 9.30
N GLN A 145 8.58 4.48 8.78
CA GLN A 145 9.94 4.22 9.22
C GLN A 145 10.29 5.17 10.36
N SER A 146 10.61 4.61 11.52
CA SER A 146 11.25 5.28 12.64
C SER A 146 12.56 4.57 13.01
N ASP A 147 13.25 5.09 14.02
CA ASP A 147 14.44 4.46 14.59
C ASP A 147 14.14 3.08 15.21
N ALA A 148 12.90 2.87 15.66
CA ALA A 148 12.44 1.59 16.20
C ALA A 148 12.05 0.57 15.12
N GLY A 149 12.06 0.96 13.83
CA GLY A 149 11.74 0.10 12.71
C GLY A 149 10.49 0.54 11.94
N LEU A 150 9.81 -0.42 11.31
CA LEU A 150 8.66 -0.18 10.44
C LEU A 150 7.35 -0.57 11.12
N ALA A 151 6.45 0.40 11.24
CA ALA A 151 5.12 0.16 11.80
C ALA A 151 4.04 0.40 10.74
N THR A 152 3.07 -0.53 10.66
CA THR A 152 2.03 -0.51 9.63
C THR A 152 1.03 0.60 9.91
N LEU A 153 0.76 1.40 8.88
CA LEU A 153 -0.15 2.53 8.94
C LEU A 153 -1.54 2.15 8.43
N LEU A 154 -1.58 1.51 7.27
CA LEU A 154 -2.81 1.16 6.59
C LEU A 154 -2.58 0.06 5.55
N TRP A 155 -3.68 -0.59 5.18
CA TRP A 155 -3.77 -1.57 4.11
C TRP A 155 -4.68 -1.09 3.00
N PHE A 156 -4.31 -1.45 1.77
CA PHE A 156 -5.07 -1.16 0.57
C PHE A 156 -4.78 -2.19 -0.52
N THR A 157 -5.63 -2.23 -1.54
CA THR A 157 -5.35 -2.93 -2.78
C THR A 157 -5.08 -1.95 -3.91
N LEU A 158 -4.28 -2.39 -4.88
CA LEU A 158 -4.15 -1.76 -6.18
C LEU A 158 -4.64 -2.73 -7.23
N GLU A 159 -5.54 -2.29 -8.08
CA GLU A 159 -6.14 -3.07 -9.16
C GLU A 159 -5.78 -2.41 -10.49
N ALA A 160 -5.25 -3.19 -11.42
CA ALA A 160 -5.05 -2.74 -12.79
C ALA A 160 -6.40 -2.28 -13.34
N THR A 161 -6.43 -1.08 -13.91
CA THR A 161 -7.57 -0.68 -14.73
C THR A 161 -7.27 -1.21 -16.11
N ASP A 162 -7.90 -2.32 -16.48
CA ASP A 162 -7.84 -2.81 -17.86
C ASP A 162 -8.08 -1.63 -18.82
N ALA A 163 -7.26 -1.57 -19.87
CA ALA A 163 -7.43 -0.64 -20.98
C ALA A 163 -8.66 -1.03 -21.82
#